data_AF-A0A9D9EE49-F1
#
_entry.id   AF-A0A9D9EE49-F1
#
_cell.length_a   1.000
_cell.length_b   1.000
_cell.length_c   1.000
_cell.angle_alpha   90.00
_cell.angle_beta   90.00
_cell.angle_gamma   90.00
#
_symmetry.space_group_name_H-M   'P 1'
#
loop_
_entity.id
_entity.type
_entity.pdbx_description
1 polymer ?
#
loop_
_entity_poly.entity_id
_entity_poly.type
_entity_poly.pdbx_seq_one_letter_code
_entity_poly.pdbx_strand_id
1 'polypeptide(L)'
;MNNRIAHTLAALALAAAFFTGCSKEGPGRFEGNYSFNTSGTLTLVPQGSGADTGESGSGDTGSTGGTDNSLTVSIPSEGGQMDIVTADKKSGNMIVTMRPLGGGVQVFDAVADGKTITLQPLARVLEISWNGDLLPQTATANVSVSGYGERYNDVIIFRLDYSGTCTAPDGTVYDITESRVDCVAKEND
;
A
#
# COMPACT_ATOMS: atom_id res chain seq x y z
N MET A 1 5.31 2.32 -67.85
CA MET A 1 5.17 3.03 -66.55
C MET A 1 3.69 3.02 -66.21
N ASN A 2 3.25 2.37 -65.11
CA ASN A 2 1.98 2.68 -64.40
C ASN A 2 1.50 1.66 -63.34
N ASN A 3 2.21 0.55 -63.05
CA ASN A 3 1.72 -0.42 -62.04
C ASN A 3 2.59 -0.61 -60.80
N ARG A 4 3.67 0.16 -60.63
CA ARG A 4 4.58 -0.01 -59.48
C ARG A 4 4.49 1.07 -58.38
N ILE A 5 3.73 2.13 -58.62
CA ILE A 5 3.58 3.23 -57.65
C ILE A 5 2.32 3.03 -56.79
N ALA A 6 1.32 2.29 -57.29
CA ALA A 6 0.06 2.06 -56.57
C ALA A 6 0.19 1.05 -55.39
N HIS A 7 1.18 0.15 -55.42
CA HIS A 7 1.36 -0.84 -54.35
C HIS A 7 2.17 -0.30 -53.17
N THR A 8 2.98 0.74 -53.37
CA THR A 8 3.83 1.31 -52.31
C THR A 8 3.08 2.32 -51.44
N LEU A 9 2.02 2.96 -51.95
CA LEU A 9 1.17 3.87 -51.14
C LEU A 9 0.14 3.13 -50.27
N ALA A 10 -0.31 1.94 -50.66
CA ALA A 10 -1.29 1.17 -49.89
C ALA A 10 -0.71 0.52 -48.62
N ALA A 11 0.61 0.24 -48.62
CA ALA A 11 1.30 -0.35 -47.47
C ALA A 11 1.59 0.66 -46.34
N LEU A 12 1.59 1.96 -46.63
CA LEU A 12 1.87 3.01 -45.63
C LEU A 12 0.62 3.48 -44.87
N ALA A 13 -0.58 3.25 -45.42
CA ALA A 13 -1.84 3.59 -44.77
C ALA A 13 -2.33 2.50 -43.78
N LEU A 14 -1.88 1.26 -43.92
CA LEU A 14 -2.30 0.14 -43.05
C LEU A 14 -1.47 0.02 -41.76
N ALA A 15 -0.31 0.67 -41.68
CA ALA A 15 0.54 0.66 -40.49
C ALA A 15 0.12 1.70 -39.42
N ALA A 16 -0.78 2.64 -39.75
CA ALA A 16 -1.24 3.67 -38.83
C ALA A 16 -2.46 3.25 -37.98
N ALA A 17 -3.11 2.12 -38.30
CA ALA A 17 -4.33 1.67 -37.60
C ALA A 17 -4.06 0.79 -36.36
N PHE A 18 -2.80 0.49 -36.03
CA PHE A 18 -2.46 -0.34 -34.86
C PHE A 18 -2.19 0.43 -33.56
N PHE A 19 -2.31 1.77 -33.55
CA PHE A 19 -2.22 2.57 -32.32
C PHE A 19 -3.57 3.04 -31.76
N THR A 20 -4.69 2.64 -32.38
CA THR A 20 -6.01 2.92 -31.84
C THR A 20 -6.43 1.83 -30.86
N GLY A 21 -6.42 2.14 -29.56
CA GLY A 21 -7.37 1.48 -28.65
C GLY A 21 -6.83 0.92 -27.34
N CYS A 22 -5.72 1.40 -26.79
CA CYS A 22 -5.66 1.51 -25.33
C CYS A 22 -5.94 2.97 -25.00
N SER A 23 -7.23 3.35 -25.02
CA SER A 23 -7.66 4.57 -24.34
C SER A 23 -7.14 4.44 -22.93
N LYS A 24 -6.08 5.18 -22.59
CA LYS A 24 -5.58 5.29 -21.23
C LYS A 24 -6.76 5.87 -20.45
N GLU A 25 -7.52 5.02 -19.78
CA GLU A 25 -8.63 5.45 -18.93
C GLU A 25 -8.06 6.55 -18.04
N GLY A 26 -8.68 7.73 -18.13
CA GLY A 26 -8.16 8.92 -17.48
C GLY A 26 -8.19 8.76 -15.94
N PRO A 27 -7.48 9.63 -15.22
CA PRO A 27 -7.45 9.62 -13.75
C PRO A 27 -8.86 9.66 -13.13
N GLY A 28 -9.84 10.24 -13.85
CA GLY A 28 -11.25 10.29 -13.46
C GLY A 28 -11.91 8.93 -13.16
N ARG A 29 -11.32 7.80 -13.59
CA ARG A 29 -11.87 6.46 -13.27
C ARG A 29 -11.91 6.16 -11.76
N PHE A 30 -11.10 6.84 -10.96
CA PHE A 30 -11.05 6.63 -9.51
C PHE A 30 -11.87 7.68 -8.76
N GLU A 31 -12.34 8.75 -9.42
CA GLU A 31 -13.15 9.77 -8.77
C GLU A 31 -14.44 9.16 -8.22
N GLY A 32 -14.83 9.58 -7.02
CA GLY A 32 -16.07 9.11 -6.40
C GLY A 32 -16.03 9.14 -4.88
N ASN A 33 -17.18 8.82 -4.30
CA ASN A 33 -17.35 8.62 -2.87
C ASN A 33 -17.44 7.12 -2.60
N TYR A 34 -16.75 6.66 -1.58
CA TYR A 34 -16.64 5.25 -1.25
C TYR A 34 -16.86 5.03 0.24
N SER A 35 -17.34 3.85 0.59
CA SER A 35 -17.22 3.29 1.93
C SER A 35 -16.01 2.36 1.95
N PHE A 36 -15.12 2.50 2.93
CA PHE A 36 -13.89 1.70 2.99
C PHE A 36 -13.78 0.90 4.28
N ASN A 37 -12.97 -0.16 4.22
CA ASN A 37 -12.50 -0.91 5.38
C ASN A 37 -11.03 -1.33 5.17
N THR A 38 -10.20 -1.10 6.17
CA THR A 38 -8.79 -1.46 6.21
C THR A 38 -8.54 -2.56 7.23
N SER A 39 -7.76 -3.58 6.86
CA SER A 39 -7.33 -4.62 7.80
C SER A 39 -6.00 -5.22 7.34
N GLY A 40 -5.26 -5.80 8.28
CA GLY A 40 -4.02 -6.47 7.95
C GLY A 40 -3.07 -6.62 9.12
N THR A 41 -1.84 -6.98 8.80
CA THR A 41 -0.79 -7.27 9.78
C THR A 41 0.52 -6.60 9.42
N LEU A 42 1.33 -6.31 10.44
CA LEU A 42 2.72 -5.89 10.33
C LEU A 42 3.62 -6.97 10.88
N THR A 43 4.78 -7.16 10.26
CA THR A 43 5.88 -7.97 10.80
C THR A 43 6.91 -7.02 11.42
N LEU A 44 7.26 -7.29 12.66
CA LEU A 44 8.12 -6.47 13.51
C LEU A 44 9.39 -7.24 13.87
N VAL A 45 10.55 -6.59 13.80
CA VAL A 45 11.83 -7.17 14.23
C VAL A 45 12.49 -6.24 15.25
N PRO A 46 12.97 -6.73 16.41
CA PRO A 46 13.60 -5.87 17.41
C PRO A 46 14.79 -5.09 16.84
N GLN A 47 14.86 -3.79 17.14
CA GLN A 47 16.07 -3.03 16.84
C GLN A 47 17.25 -3.59 17.62
N GLY A 48 18.36 -3.85 16.93
CA GLY A 48 19.56 -4.44 17.53
C GLY A 48 19.62 -5.97 17.50
N SER A 49 18.66 -6.67 16.88
CA SER A 49 18.74 -8.12 16.64
C SER A 49 19.54 -8.51 15.37
N GLY A 50 20.42 -7.63 14.89
CA GLY A 50 21.17 -7.79 13.64
C GLY A 50 22.62 -8.27 13.81
N ALA A 51 22.88 -9.45 13.24
CA ALA A 51 24.16 -9.95 12.71
C ALA A 51 25.36 -10.12 13.67
N ASP A 52 25.37 -11.23 14.41
CA ASP A 52 26.65 -11.87 14.76
C ASP A 52 27.10 -12.74 13.59
N THR A 53 27.65 -12.09 12.56
CA THR A 53 28.49 -12.77 11.56
C THR A 53 29.89 -12.95 12.16
N GLY A 54 30.04 -14.03 12.93
CA GLY A 54 31.30 -14.76 13.09
C GLY A 54 32.17 -14.40 14.29
N GLU A 55 32.19 -15.30 15.28
CA GLU A 55 33.42 -15.99 15.70
C GLU A 55 33.09 -17.40 16.23
N SER A 56 33.76 -18.42 15.69
CA SER A 56 33.68 -19.79 16.19
C SER A 56 34.21 -19.87 17.63
N GLY A 57 33.31 -20.04 18.60
CA GLY A 57 33.63 -20.46 19.96
C GLY A 57 33.06 -21.85 20.24
N SER A 58 33.95 -22.84 20.31
CA SER A 58 33.67 -24.24 20.66
C SER A 58 32.97 -24.38 22.01
N GLY A 59 31.81 -25.07 22.08
CA GLY A 59 31.29 -25.58 23.35
C GLY A 59 29.83 -26.06 23.35
N ASP A 60 29.67 -27.37 23.17
CA ASP A 60 28.62 -28.23 23.76
C ASP A 60 27.17 -28.19 23.24
N THR A 61 26.62 -29.40 23.20
CA THR A 61 25.48 -29.93 22.46
C THR A 61 24.10 -29.55 23.00
N GLY A 62 23.32 -28.81 22.21
CA GLY A 62 21.89 -28.56 22.47
C GLY A 62 21.20 -27.85 21.30
N SER A 63 20.88 -28.58 20.24
CA SER A 63 20.18 -28.06 19.06
C SER A 63 18.80 -27.47 19.39
N THR A 64 18.60 -26.17 19.14
CA THR A 64 17.37 -25.68 18.50
C THR A 64 17.72 -24.49 17.60
N GLY A 65 17.27 -24.53 16.34
CA GLY A 65 17.69 -23.63 15.27
C GLY A 65 17.35 -22.15 15.50
N GLY A 66 18.03 -21.28 14.76
CA GLY A 66 17.91 -19.83 14.84
C GLY A 66 16.47 -19.35 14.82
N THR A 67 16.08 -18.65 15.87
CA THR A 67 14.78 -18.00 15.98
C THR A 67 14.81 -16.70 15.17
N ASP A 68 14.05 -16.67 14.08
CA ASP A 68 13.48 -15.42 13.57
C ASP A 68 12.74 -14.75 14.74
N ASN A 69 13.36 -13.74 15.36
CA ASN A 69 12.75 -12.93 16.43
C ASN A 69 11.70 -11.97 15.85
N SER A 70 10.99 -12.36 14.79
CA SER A 70 9.94 -11.55 14.17
C SER A 70 8.61 -11.76 14.90
N LEU A 71 7.92 -10.67 15.20
CA LEU A 71 6.56 -10.68 15.74
C LEU A 71 5.58 -10.18 14.68
N THR A 72 4.47 -10.89 14.49
CA THR A 72 3.36 -10.40 13.66
C THR A 72 2.28 -9.79 14.54
N VAL A 73 1.89 -8.55 14.25
CA VAL A 73 0.80 -7.85 14.94
C VAL A 73 -0.28 -7.42 13.96
N SER A 74 -1.53 -7.45 14.38
CA SER A 74 -2.64 -6.91 13.60
C SER A 74 -2.71 -5.40 13.77
N ILE A 75 -2.96 -4.67 12.68
CA ILE A 75 -3.31 -3.25 12.80
C ILE A 75 -4.78 -3.11 13.23
N PRO A 76 -5.15 -2.00 13.89
CA PRO A 76 -6.55 -1.69 14.12
C PRO A 76 -7.31 -1.63 12.79
N SER A 77 -8.42 -2.36 12.71
CA SER A 77 -9.31 -2.20 11.57
C SER A 77 -9.94 -0.81 11.58
N GLU A 78 -9.85 -0.11 10.46
CA GLU A 78 -10.48 1.19 10.26
C GLU A 78 -11.55 1.04 9.20
N GLY A 79 -12.74 1.59 9.45
CA GLY A 79 -13.80 1.65 8.43
C GLY A 79 -14.45 3.02 8.44
N GLY A 80 -14.89 3.49 7.28
CA GLY A 80 -15.50 4.81 7.17
C GLY A 80 -15.77 5.24 5.74
N GLN A 81 -15.70 6.56 5.52
CA GLN A 81 -15.96 7.17 4.21
C GLN A 81 -14.66 7.60 3.55
N MET A 82 -14.54 7.37 2.25
CA MET A 82 -13.42 7.77 1.41
C MET A 82 -13.94 8.64 0.27
N ASP A 83 -13.21 9.69 -0.06
CA ASP A 83 -13.48 10.54 -1.22
C ASP A 83 -12.21 10.63 -2.06
N ILE A 84 -12.35 10.46 -3.37
CA ILE A 84 -11.25 10.54 -4.32
C ILE A 84 -11.61 11.61 -5.35
N VAL A 85 -10.76 12.63 -5.46
CA VAL A 85 -10.96 13.76 -6.36
C VAL A 85 -9.72 14.04 -7.20
N THR A 86 -9.89 14.44 -8.47
CA THR A 86 -8.75 14.88 -9.27
C THR A 86 -8.31 16.28 -8.86
N ALA A 87 -7.05 16.42 -8.45
CA ALA A 87 -6.41 17.71 -8.21
C ALA A 87 -5.97 18.38 -9.51
N ASP A 88 -5.38 17.60 -10.43
CA ASP A 88 -4.99 18.06 -11.77
C ASP A 88 -5.13 16.94 -12.80
N LYS A 89 -6.04 17.17 -13.76
CA LYS A 89 -6.39 16.21 -14.82
C LYS A 89 -5.22 15.92 -15.77
N LYS A 90 -4.25 16.83 -15.92
CA LYS A 90 -3.14 16.67 -16.87
C LYS A 90 -2.03 15.78 -16.31
N SER A 91 -1.72 15.93 -15.03
CA SER A 91 -0.69 15.14 -14.33
C SER A 91 -1.22 13.82 -13.79
N GLY A 92 -2.54 13.67 -13.67
CA GLY A 92 -3.14 12.51 -13.00
C GLY A 92 -3.08 12.63 -11.47
N ASN A 93 -2.75 13.81 -10.94
CA ASN A 93 -2.71 14.05 -9.50
C ASN A 93 -4.13 13.98 -8.93
N MET A 94 -4.26 13.24 -7.84
CA MET A 94 -5.51 13.01 -7.12
C MET A 94 -5.30 13.29 -5.64
N ILE A 95 -6.39 13.58 -4.94
CA ILE A 95 -6.43 13.60 -3.48
C ILE A 95 -7.34 12.47 -3.03
N VAL A 96 -6.85 11.63 -2.12
CA VAL A 96 -7.61 10.57 -1.48
C VAL A 96 -7.81 10.95 -0.02
N THR A 97 -9.05 11.22 0.36
CA THR A 97 -9.42 11.58 1.73
C THR A 97 -10.14 10.40 2.39
N MET A 98 -9.59 9.85 3.46
CA MET A 98 -10.21 8.80 4.26
C MET A 98 -10.67 9.37 5.61
N ARG A 99 -11.90 9.04 6.00
CA ARG A 99 -12.56 9.48 7.24
C ARG A 99 -13.03 8.24 8.02
N PRO A 100 -12.14 7.60 8.81
CA PRO A 100 -12.51 6.50 9.68
C PRO A 100 -13.58 6.91 10.70
N LEU A 101 -14.50 6.00 11.01
CA LEU A 101 -15.47 6.17 12.08
C LEU A 101 -14.73 6.10 13.43
N GLY A 102 -14.61 7.25 14.11
CA GLY A 102 -13.93 7.34 15.40
C GLY A 102 -12.42 7.63 15.32
N GLY A 103 -11.89 7.96 14.14
CA GLY A 103 -10.49 8.33 13.93
C GLY A 103 -10.29 9.73 13.35
N GLY A 104 -9.02 10.09 13.13
CA GLY A 104 -8.65 11.33 12.44
C GLY A 104 -8.81 11.21 10.92
N VAL A 105 -9.02 12.35 10.25
CA VAL A 105 -9.04 12.41 8.78
C VAL A 105 -7.63 12.15 8.25
N GLN A 106 -7.53 11.27 7.25
CA GLN A 106 -6.29 10.94 6.56
C GLN A 106 -6.39 11.47 5.13
N VAL A 107 -5.40 12.22 4.68
CA VAL A 107 -5.36 12.80 3.33
C VAL A 107 -4.08 12.36 2.66
N PHE A 108 -4.20 11.65 1.55
CA PHE A 108 -3.08 11.24 0.71
C PHE A 108 -3.08 12.06 -0.56
N ASP A 109 -1.92 12.62 -0.90
CA ASP A 109 -1.62 12.93 -2.28
C ASP A 109 -1.48 11.61 -3.06
N ALA A 110 -2.01 11.57 -4.28
CA ALA A 110 -1.97 10.38 -5.09
C ALA A 110 -1.77 10.70 -6.58
N VAL A 111 -1.33 9.71 -7.34
CA VAL A 111 -1.19 9.81 -8.79
C VAL A 111 -1.86 8.62 -9.45
N ALA A 112 -2.82 8.88 -10.34
CA ALA A 112 -3.44 7.86 -11.16
C ALA A 112 -2.74 7.71 -12.51
N ASP A 113 -2.30 6.49 -12.80
CA ASP A 113 -1.71 6.11 -14.08
C ASP A 113 -2.37 4.83 -14.61
N GLY A 114 -3.22 4.98 -15.62
CA GLY A 114 -3.89 3.87 -16.30
C GLY A 114 -4.87 3.12 -15.39
N LYS A 115 -4.45 1.97 -14.86
CA LYS A 115 -5.29 1.11 -14.01
C LYS A 115 -4.98 1.19 -12.53
N THR A 116 -4.00 2.00 -12.17
CA THR A 116 -3.48 2.07 -10.81
C THR A 116 -3.54 3.51 -10.29
N ILE A 117 -3.90 3.68 -9.02
CA ILE A 117 -3.72 4.91 -8.25
C ILE A 117 -2.64 4.65 -7.21
N THR A 118 -1.60 5.49 -7.15
CA THR A 118 -0.49 5.34 -6.19
C THR A 118 -0.60 6.41 -5.12
N LEU A 119 -0.61 6.02 -3.85
CA LEU A 119 -0.65 6.92 -2.70
C LEU A 119 0.78 7.33 -2.33
N GLN A 120 0.99 8.64 -2.21
CA GLN A 120 2.24 9.17 -1.66
C GLN A 120 2.33 8.89 -0.15
N PRO A 121 3.54 8.77 0.40
CA PRO A 121 3.73 8.47 1.81
C PRO A 121 3.06 9.51 2.75
N LEU A 122 2.30 9.01 3.72
CA LEU A 122 1.67 9.78 4.79
C LEU A 122 2.16 9.30 6.15
N ALA A 123 2.77 10.21 6.93
CA ALA A 123 3.20 9.90 8.30
C ALA A 123 2.00 9.83 9.25
N ARG A 124 1.93 8.79 10.09
CA ARG A 124 0.86 8.56 11.07
C ARG A 124 1.38 7.89 12.34
N VAL A 125 0.61 8.04 13.42
CA VAL A 125 0.79 7.29 14.66
C VAL A 125 -0.38 6.32 14.81
N LEU A 126 -0.09 5.05 15.11
CA LEU A 126 -1.09 4.01 15.36
C LEU A 126 -0.93 3.48 16.78
N GLU A 127 -2.05 3.15 17.40
CA GLU A 127 -2.07 2.34 18.63
C GLU A 127 -2.37 0.90 18.26
N ILE A 128 -1.43 0.00 18.49
CA ILE A 128 -1.54 -1.42 18.17
C ILE A 128 -1.89 -2.17 19.45
N SER A 129 -2.96 -2.97 19.42
CA SER A 129 -3.26 -3.87 20.54
C SER A 129 -2.12 -4.86 20.72
N TRP A 130 -1.52 -4.83 21.90
CA TRP A 130 -0.39 -5.65 22.30
C TRP A 130 -0.87 -6.67 23.34
N ASN A 131 -0.92 -7.94 22.96
CA ASN A 131 -1.40 -8.99 23.84
C ASN A 131 -0.29 -9.39 24.83
N GLY A 132 -0.27 -8.72 25.99
CA GLY A 132 0.44 -9.19 27.18
C GLY A 132 -0.46 -10.09 28.03
N ASP A 133 0.12 -11.07 28.73
CA ASP A 133 -0.54 -12.21 29.37
C ASP A 133 -1.68 -11.92 30.38
N LEU A 134 -1.98 -10.67 30.74
CA LEU A 134 -2.92 -10.37 31.82
C LEU A 134 -3.87 -9.18 31.59
N LEU A 135 -3.59 -8.23 30.69
CA LEU A 135 -4.44 -7.06 30.40
C LEU A 135 -4.21 -6.56 28.96
N PRO A 136 -5.20 -5.93 28.31
CA PRO A 136 -4.99 -5.28 27.02
C PRO A 136 -3.95 -4.16 27.18
N GLN A 137 -2.83 -4.30 26.48
CA GLN A 137 -1.80 -3.26 26.40
C GLN A 137 -1.81 -2.67 24.98
N THR A 138 -1.24 -1.48 24.82
CA THR A 138 -1.10 -0.83 23.52
C THR A 138 0.36 -0.51 23.26
N ALA A 139 0.83 -0.88 22.08
CA ALA A 139 2.10 -0.41 21.52
C ALA A 139 1.84 0.80 20.63
N THR A 140 2.81 1.70 20.54
CA THR A 140 2.72 2.88 19.68
C THR A 140 3.58 2.69 18.45
N ALA A 141 2.99 2.76 17.26
CA ALA A 141 3.72 2.69 16.00
C ALA A 141 3.77 4.05 15.31
N ASN A 142 4.98 4.51 14.99
CA ASN A 142 5.22 5.68 14.16
C ASN A 142 5.49 5.19 12.74
N VAL A 143 4.54 5.42 11.84
CA VAL A 143 4.53 4.79 10.52
C VAL A 143 4.50 5.82 9.39
N SER A 144 5.08 5.46 8.26
CA SER A 144 4.82 6.06 6.96
C SER A 144 3.99 5.08 6.16
N VAL A 145 2.80 5.50 5.75
CA VAL A 145 1.85 4.69 4.99
C VAL A 145 1.84 5.16 3.54
N SER A 146 2.10 4.25 2.62
CA SER A 146 1.95 4.46 1.18
C SER A 146 1.16 3.28 0.59
N GLY A 147 1.03 3.22 -0.73
CA GLY A 147 0.46 2.04 -1.36
C GLY A 147 -0.03 2.31 -2.76
N TYR A 148 -0.73 1.32 -3.32
CA TYR A 148 -1.37 1.46 -4.61
C TYR A 148 -2.74 0.78 -4.63
N GLY A 149 -3.65 1.35 -5.40
CA GLY A 149 -5.01 0.86 -5.59
C GLY A 149 -5.29 0.46 -7.03
N GLU A 150 -6.05 -0.61 -7.20
CA GLU A 150 -6.58 -1.04 -8.49
C GLU A 150 -8.10 -1.10 -8.44
N ARG A 151 -8.76 -0.63 -9.51
CA ARG A 151 -10.21 -0.57 -9.60
C ARG A 151 -10.80 -1.78 -10.32
N TYR A 152 -11.78 -2.40 -9.68
CA TYR A 152 -12.57 -3.54 -10.12
C TYR A 152 -14.07 -3.17 -10.06
N ASN A 153 -14.64 -2.73 -11.18
CA ASN A 153 -16.01 -2.18 -11.25
C ASN A 153 -16.22 -1.01 -10.28
N ASP A 154 -17.02 -1.22 -9.23
CA ASP A 154 -17.38 -0.27 -8.19
C ASP A 154 -16.55 -0.48 -6.90
N VAL A 155 -15.48 -1.29 -6.97
CA VAL A 155 -14.55 -1.52 -5.85
C VAL A 155 -13.14 -1.08 -6.23
N ILE A 156 -12.43 -0.44 -5.32
CA ILE A 156 -10.99 -0.21 -5.38
C ILE A 156 -10.34 -1.00 -4.24
N ILE A 157 -9.32 -1.78 -4.56
CA ILE A 157 -8.52 -2.50 -3.56
C ILE A 157 -7.16 -1.82 -3.50
N PHE A 158 -6.87 -1.20 -2.36
CA PHE A 158 -5.57 -0.62 -2.04
C PHE A 158 -4.74 -1.63 -1.26
N ARG A 159 -3.52 -1.91 -1.74
CA ARG A 159 -2.47 -2.57 -0.96
C ARG A 159 -1.64 -1.48 -0.32
N LEU A 160 -1.67 -1.44 1.00
CA LEU A 160 -1.02 -0.41 1.79
C LEU A 160 0.30 -0.94 2.35
N ASP A 161 1.35 -0.16 2.13
CA ASP A 161 2.69 -0.42 2.64
C ASP A 161 2.94 0.43 3.87
N TYR A 162 3.28 -0.22 4.97
CA TYR A 162 3.60 0.43 6.24
C TYR A 162 5.08 0.22 6.53
N SER A 163 5.79 1.31 6.79
CA SER A 163 7.18 1.30 7.23
C SER A 163 7.35 2.21 8.44
N GLY A 164 8.39 2.00 9.23
CA GLY A 164 8.65 2.78 10.44
C GLY A 164 8.95 1.88 11.63
N THR A 165 8.58 2.33 12.82
CA THR A 165 8.91 1.63 14.06
C THR A 165 7.69 1.46 14.96
N CYS A 166 7.76 0.44 15.81
CA CYS A 166 6.77 0.16 16.85
C CYS A 166 7.47 0.06 18.21
N THR A 167 6.99 0.82 19.20
CA THR A 167 7.46 0.75 20.59
C THR A 167 6.47 -0.04 21.42
N ALA A 168 6.89 -1.20 21.91
CA ALA A 168 6.12 -2.05 22.79
C ALA A 168 5.93 -1.42 24.19
N PRO A 169 4.94 -1.87 24.97
CA PRO A 169 4.67 -1.35 26.32
C PRO A 169 5.86 -1.44 27.30
N ASP A 170 6.76 -2.40 27.10
CA ASP A 170 7.98 -2.58 27.89
C ASP A 170 9.14 -1.66 27.46
N GLY A 171 8.92 -0.83 26.43
CA GLY A 171 9.90 0.09 25.87
C GLY A 171 10.76 -0.49 24.75
N THR A 172 10.63 -1.77 24.42
CA THR A 172 11.35 -2.39 23.31
C THR A 172 10.91 -1.78 21.98
N VAL A 173 11.88 -1.39 21.14
CA VAL A 173 11.61 -0.81 19.81
C VAL A 173 11.83 -1.87 18.73
N TYR A 174 10.88 -1.94 17.80
CA TYR A 174 10.89 -2.85 16.67
C TYR A 174 10.85 -2.05 15.36
N ASP A 175 11.58 -2.52 14.35
CA ASP A 175 11.43 -2.10 12.96
C ASP A 175 10.27 -2.85 12.30
N ILE A 176 9.46 -2.14 11.53
CA ILE A 176 8.46 -2.74 10.65
C ILE A 176 9.17 -3.20 9.37
N THR A 177 9.27 -4.51 9.17
CA THR A 177 10.01 -5.10 8.05
C THR A 177 9.12 -5.60 6.92
N GLU A 178 7.87 -5.98 7.23
CA GLU A 178 6.86 -6.34 6.24
C GLU A 178 5.48 -5.80 6.64
N SER A 179 4.66 -5.50 5.64
CA SER A 179 3.24 -5.17 5.82
C SER A 179 2.37 -5.95 4.85
N ARG A 180 1.24 -6.46 5.36
CA ARG A 180 0.19 -7.11 4.57
C ARG A 180 -1.12 -6.47 4.96
N VAL A 181 -1.38 -5.29 4.39
CA VAL A 181 -2.55 -4.47 4.73
C VAL A 181 -3.32 -4.15 3.46
N ASP A 182 -4.60 -4.49 3.48
CA ASP A 182 -5.54 -4.16 2.41
C ASP A 182 -6.54 -3.13 2.90
N CYS A 183 -6.87 -2.16 2.04
CA CYS A 183 -8.01 -1.28 2.18
C CYS A 183 -8.96 -1.50 1.00
N VAL A 184 -10.16 -2.01 1.28
CA VAL A 184 -11.21 -2.23 0.28
C VAL A 184 -12.17 -1.06 0.33
N ALA A 185 -12.28 -0.32 -0.77
CA ALA A 185 -13.18 0.81 -0.93
C ALA A 185 -14.28 0.47 -1.95
N LYS A 186 -15.54 0.47 -1.51
CA LYS A 186 -16.73 0.24 -2.33
C LYS A 186 -17.39 1.58 -2.65
N GLU A 187 -17.63 1.87 -3.92
CA GLU A 187 -18.30 3.10 -4.37
C GLU A 187 -19.70 3.14 -3.78
N ASN A 188 -20.08 4.32 -3.31
CA ASN A 188 -21.42 4.57 -2.79
C ASN A 188 -22.36 4.79 -3.98
N ASP A 189 -23.42 3.99 -4.07
CA ASP A 189 -24.51 4.16 -5.04
C ASP A 189 -25.34 5.44 -4.80
#